data_AF-A0A225UW96-F1
#
_entry.id   AF-A0A225UW96-F1
#
_cell.length_a   1.000
_cell.length_b   1.000
_cell.length_c   1.000
_cell.angle_alpha   90.00
_cell.angle_beta   90.00
_cell.angle_gamma   90.00
#
_symmetry.space_group_name_H-M   'P 1'
#
loop_
_entity.id
_entity.type
_entity.pdbx_description
1 polymer ?
#
loop_
_entity_poly.entity_id
_entity_poly.type
_entity_poly.pdbx_seq_one_letter_code
_entity_poly.pdbx_strand_id
1 'polypeptide(L)'
;MKGIWPLQRHLPFGGRDVIFTGDAAQLDPVVPYALSTPLLQVYNNVQRKGNGLWEAIPHVCMLTDQNRGKRDPEWFDTLRRLRRCRPTTADIELFNLRCSSGDCLPAEYSKAKHIAHKNVVVEASND
;
A
#
# COMPACT_ATOMS: atom_id res chain seq x y z
N MET A 1 1.51 -26.96 23.09
CA MET A 1 0.68 -25.74 22.92
C MET A 1 -0.81 -26.07 22.77
N LYS A 2 -1.45 -26.66 23.79
CA LYS A 2 -2.89 -26.93 23.84
C LYS A 2 -3.39 -26.32 25.15
N GLY A 3 -4.06 -25.16 25.13
CA GLY A 3 -4.60 -24.60 26.38
C GLY A 3 -4.97 -23.13 26.43
N ILE A 4 -4.75 -22.33 25.38
CA ILE A 4 -5.09 -20.90 25.39
C ILE A 4 -5.93 -20.54 24.16
N TRP A 5 -7.05 -21.21 24.01
CA TRP A 5 -8.07 -20.75 23.07
C TRP A 5 -9.22 -20.16 23.89
N PRO A 6 -9.56 -18.88 23.71
CA PRO A 6 -10.58 -18.24 24.54
C PRO A 6 -11.94 -18.89 24.30
N LEU A 7 -12.78 -18.89 25.35
CA LEU A 7 -14.19 -19.34 25.34
C LEU A 7 -15.04 -18.67 24.23
N GLN A 8 -14.51 -17.63 23.59
CA GLN A 8 -15.16 -16.75 22.63
C GLN A 8 -14.76 -17.00 21.17
N ARG A 9 -14.37 -18.23 20.80
CA ARG A 9 -14.02 -18.59 19.40
C ARG A 9 -15.11 -18.27 18.36
N HIS A 10 -16.36 -18.12 18.80
CA HIS A 10 -17.50 -17.75 17.97
C HIS A 10 -17.56 -16.24 17.67
N LEU A 11 -16.88 -15.41 18.46
CA LEU A 11 -16.81 -13.96 18.25
C LEU A 11 -15.74 -13.61 17.21
N PRO A 12 -15.93 -12.54 16.41
CA PRO A 12 -14.88 -11.96 15.58
C PRO A 12 -13.60 -11.75 16.40
N PHE A 13 -12.46 -12.21 15.85
CA PHE A 13 -11.14 -12.11 16.47
C PHE A 13 -11.04 -12.65 17.92
N GLY A 14 -11.94 -13.58 18.29
CA GLY A 14 -11.99 -14.12 19.65
C GLY A 14 -12.46 -13.11 20.70
N GLY A 15 -13.25 -12.11 20.31
CA GLY A 15 -13.79 -11.07 21.20
C GLY A 15 -12.80 -9.95 21.52
N ARG A 16 -11.71 -9.82 20.75
CA ARG A 16 -10.70 -8.78 20.94
C ARG A 16 -10.99 -7.57 20.08
N ASP A 17 -10.71 -6.40 20.63
CA ASP A 17 -10.63 -5.17 19.85
C ASP A 17 -9.42 -5.24 18.91
N VAL A 18 -9.67 -4.94 17.63
CA VAL A 18 -8.65 -4.97 16.58
C VAL A 18 -8.69 -3.64 15.83
N ILE A 19 -7.52 -3.03 15.66
CA ILE A 19 -7.34 -1.82 14.88
C ILE A 19 -6.52 -2.17 13.65
N PHE A 20 -7.12 -2.03 12.48
CA PHE A 20 -6.41 -2.13 11.20
C PHE A 20 -5.94 -0.75 10.78
N THR A 21 -4.64 -0.63 10.48
CA THR A 21 -4.04 0.61 9.96
C THR A 21 -3.29 0.30 8.68
N GLY A 22 -3.43 1.15 7.67
CA GLY A 22 -2.72 0.94 6.42
C GLY A 22 -3.16 1.93 5.36
N ASP A 23 -2.71 1.67 4.14
CA ASP A 23 -3.04 2.45 2.97
C ASP A 23 -3.60 1.52 1.88
N ALA A 24 -4.89 1.70 1.56
CA ALA A 24 -5.61 0.88 0.58
C ALA A 24 -5.15 1.06 -0.88
N ALA A 25 -4.26 2.03 -1.16
CA ALA A 25 -3.67 2.23 -2.48
C ALA A 25 -2.26 1.60 -2.62
N GLN A 26 -1.84 0.78 -1.66
CA GLN A 26 -0.62 -0.03 -1.78
C GLN A 26 -0.83 -1.20 -2.76
N LEU A 27 0.27 -1.91 -3.05
CA LEU A 27 0.22 -3.12 -3.86
C LEU A 27 -0.66 -4.18 -3.21
N ASP A 28 -1.35 -4.93 -4.05
CA ASP A 28 -2.10 -6.11 -3.62
C ASP A 28 -1.17 -7.15 -2.97
N PRO A 29 -1.68 -7.97 -2.03
CA PRO A 29 -0.91 -9.08 -1.49
C PRO A 29 -0.51 -10.04 -2.61
N VAL A 30 0.73 -10.52 -2.56
CA VAL A 30 1.33 -11.34 -3.63
C VAL A 30 0.54 -12.62 -3.93
N VAL A 31 0.01 -13.29 -2.89
CA VAL A 31 -0.84 -14.48 -2.97
C VAL A 31 -1.66 -14.54 -1.66
N PRO A 32 -2.90 -15.10 -1.63
CA PRO A 32 -3.67 -15.62 -2.76
C PRO A 32 -4.67 -14.64 -3.40
N TYR A 33 -5.29 -13.75 -2.63
CA TYR A 33 -6.28 -12.78 -3.11
C TYR A 33 -6.19 -11.49 -2.30
N ALA A 34 -6.41 -10.34 -2.95
CA ALA A 34 -6.60 -9.08 -2.27
C ALA A 34 -7.93 -9.08 -1.49
N LEU A 35 -8.05 -8.26 -0.44
CA LEU A 35 -9.31 -8.12 0.29
C LEU A 35 -10.44 -7.57 -0.60
N SER A 36 -10.08 -6.82 -1.65
CA SER A 36 -10.97 -6.28 -2.69
C SER A 36 -11.37 -7.31 -3.75
N THR A 37 -10.77 -8.51 -3.77
CA THR A 37 -11.11 -9.54 -4.75
C THR A 37 -12.57 -9.99 -4.56
N PRO A 38 -13.42 -9.97 -5.60
CA PRO A 38 -14.81 -10.39 -5.49
C PRO A 38 -14.92 -11.81 -4.91
N LEU A 39 -15.85 -12.03 -3.97
CA LEU A 39 -16.02 -13.33 -3.29
C LEU A 39 -16.22 -14.52 -4.24
N LEU A 40 -16.82 -14.29 -5.42
CA LEU A 40 -16.99 -15.30 -6.46
C LEU A 40 -15.65 -15.85 -7.01
N GLN A 41 -14.59 -15.06 -6.93
CA GLN A 41 -13.24 -15.41 -7.39
C GLN A 41 -12.35 -15.97 -6.27
N VAL A 42 -12.81 -15.92 -5.01
CA VAL A 42 -12.08 -16.43 -3.85
C VAL A 42 -12.48 -17.88 -3.62
N TYR A 43 -11.57 -18.84 -3.84
CA TYR A 43 -11.89 -20.27 -3.66
C TYR A 43 -11.64 -20.79 -2.24
N ASN A 44 -10.86 -20.08 -1.42
CA ASN A 44 -10.48 -20.50 -0.08
C ASN A 44 -11.46 -19.99 0.99
N ASN A 45 -11.99 -20.91 1.81
CA ASN A 45 -12.91 -20.61 2.91
C ASN A 45 -12.32 -19.65 3.97
N VAL A 46 -11.02 -19.72 4.25
CA VAL A 46 -10.36 -18.82 5.21
C VAL A 46 -10.40 -17.38 4.69
N GLN A 47 -10.14 -17.19 3.41
CA GLN A 47 -10.14 -15.86 2.80
C GLN A 47 -11.55 -15.32 2.62
N ARG A 48 -12.54 -16.16 2.30
CA ARG A 48 -13.96 -15.76 2.31
C ARG A 48 -14.39 -15.25 3.69
N LYS A 49 -14.00 -15.96 4.76
CA LYS A 49 -14.26 -15.51 6.15
C LYS A 49 -13.53 -14.21 6.46
N GLY A 50 -12.28 -14.07 6.04
CA GLY A 50 -11.49 -12.83 6.21
C GLY A 50 -12.13 -11.63 5.52
N ASN A 51 -12.61 -11.80 4.28
CA ASN A 51 -13.33 -10.77 3.54
C ASN A 51 -14.65 -10.42 4.24
N GLY A 52 -15.46 -11.40 4.68
CA GLY A 52 -16.67 -11.12 5.45
C GLY A 52 -16.42 -10.39 6.77
N LEU A 53 -15.31 -10.68 7.47
CA LEU A 53 -14.87 -9.92 8.65
C LEU A 53 -14.46 -8.49 8.32
N TRP A 54 -13.80 -8.29 7.18
CA TRP A 54 -13.38 -6.98 6.70
C TRP A 54 -14.59 -6.10 6.33
N GLU A 55 -15.57 -6.66 5.61
CA GLU A 55 -16.83 -5.96 5.28
C GLU A 55 -17.66 -5.62 6.52
N ALA A 56 -17.54 -6.41 7.59
CA ALA A 56 -18.25 -6.19 8.85
C ALA A 56 -17.60 -5.13 9.76
N ILE A 57 -16.47 -4.52 9.37
CA ILE A 57 -15.82 -3.47 10.18
C ILE A 57 -16.75 -2.23 10.22
N PRO A 58 -17.26 -1.84 11.40
CA PRO A 58 -18.29 -0.80 11.49
C PRO A 58 -17.73 0.63 11.42
N HIS A 59 -16.43 0.80 11.63
CA HIS A 59 -15.80 2.11 11.77
C HIS A 59 -14.57 2.22 10.86
N VAL A 60 -14.59 3.19 9.96
CA VAL A 60 -13.47 3.53 9.09
C VAL A 60 -13.10 4.99 9.33
N CYS A 61 -11.85 5.22 9.72
CA CYS A 61 -11.28 6.56 9.89
C CYS A 61 -10.27 6.82 8.77
N MET A 62 -10.48 7.89 7.99
CA MET A 62 -9.58 8.28 6.92
C MET A 62 -8.77 9.52 7.34
N LEU A 63 -7.44 9.39 7.36
CA LEU A 63 -6.54 10.52 7.60
C LEU A 63 -6.36 11.34 6.31
N THR A 64 -6.59 12.65 6.38
CA THR A 64 -6.57 13.55 5.22
C THR A 64 -5.43 14.56 5.24
N ASP A 65 -4.92 14.95 6.42
CA ASP A 65 -3.69 15.75 6.54
C ASP A 65 -2.46 14.84 6.53
N GLN A 66 -1.46 15.23 5.76
CA GLN A 66 -0.24 14.45 5.56
C GLN A 66 0.97 15.33 5.85
N ASN A 67 1.88 14.82 6.68
CA ASN A 67 3.03 15.61 7.14
C ASN A 67 4.19 15.63 6.13
N ARG A 68 4.32 14.60 5.28
CA ARG A 68 5.49 14.39 4.43
C ARG A 68 5.65 15.47 3.34
N GLY A 69 4.55 15.93 2.77
CA GLY A 69 4.53 16.90 1.67
C GLY A 69 4.17 18.31 2.09
N LYS A 70 4.23 18.65 3.38
CA LYS A 70 4.05 20.05 3.83
C LYS A 70 5.06 21.00 3.20
N ARG A 71 6.24 20.49 2.82
CA ARG A 71 7.31 21.25 2.15
C ARG A 71 7.19 21.29 0.62
N ASP A 72 6.30 20.49 0.03
CA ASP A 72 6.12 20.39 -1.41
C ASP A 72 4.65 20.03 -1.74
N PRO A 73 3.74 21.00 -1.58
CA PRO A 73 2.31 20.75 -1.75
C PRO A 73 1.95 20.43 -3.20
N GLU A 74 2.64 21.05 -4.17
CA GLU A 74 2.43 20.81 -5.60
C GLU A 74 2.67 19.34 -5.96
N TRP A 75 3.81 18.78 -5.55
CA TRP A 75 4.13 17.37 -5.76
C TRP A 75 3.10 16.43 -5.14
N PHE A 76 2.70 16.72 -3.90
CA PHE A 76 1.74 15.85 -3.21
C PHE A 76 0.32 15.96 -3.75
N ASP A 77 -0.07 17.12 -4.29
CA ASP A 77 -1.33 17.25 -5.02
C ASP A 77 -1.32 16.43 -6.31
N THR A 78 -0.20 16.43 -7.03
CA THR A 78 0.03 15.54 -8.17
C THR A 78 -0.08 14.06 -7.78
N LEU A 79 0.58 13.64 -6.68
CA LEU A 79 0.47 12.27 -6.17
C LEU A 79 -0.97 11.91 -5.75
N ARG A 80 -1.73 12.84 -5.15
CA ARG A 80 -3.15 12.63 -4.80
C ARG A 80 -4.02 12.43 -6.04
N ARG A 81 -3.77 13.19 -7.11
CA ARG A 81 -4.44 13.01 -8.40
C ARG A 81 -4.10 11.67 -9.04
N LEU A 82 -2.81 11.30 -9.04
CA LEU A 82 -2.35 10.00 -9.53
C LEU A 82 -3.03 8.85 -8.77
N ARG A 83 -3.05 8.91 -7.43
CA ARG A 83 -3.72 7.93 -6.57
C ARG A 83 -5.22 7.76 -6.87
N ARG A 84 -5.88 8.82 -7.33
CA ARG A 84 -7.31 8.81 -7.71
C ARG A 84 -7.53 8.44 -9.18
N CYS A 85 -6.48 8.03 -9.89
CA CYS A 85 -6.49 7.75 -11.32
C CYS A 85 -6.97 8.96 -12.16
N ARG A 86 -6.62 10.18 -11.74
CA ARG A 86 -6.97 11.44 -12.43
C ARG A 86 -5.74 12.33 -12.67
N PRO A 87 -4.61 11.82 -13.19
CA PRO A 87 -3.49 12.67 -13.55
C PRO A 87 -3.87 13.61 -14.69
N THR A 88 -3.28 14.80 -14.71
CA THR A 88 -3.36 15.78 -15.79
C THR A 88 -2.08 15.77 -16.63
N THR A 89 -2.09 16.41 -17.80
CA THR A 89 -0.86 16.60 -18.60
C THR A 89 0.23 17.33 -17.81
N ALA A 90 -0.14 18.37 -17.05
CA ALA A 90 0.77 19.11 -16.19
C ALA A 90 1.38 18.23 -15.08
N ASP A 91 0.63 17.26 -14.56
CA ASP A 91 1.18 16.28 -13.60
C ASP A 91 2.28 15.43 -14.22
N ILE A 92 2.08 14.95 -15.46
CA ILE A 92 3.06 14.15 -16.20
C ILE A 92 4.31 14.99 -16.53
N GLU A 93 4.13 16.24 -16.93
CA GLU A 93 5.23 17.18 -17.16
C GLU A 93 6.03 17.42 -15.88
N LEU A 94 5.37 17.58 -14.73
CA LEU A 94 6.02 17.72 -13.43
C LEU A 94 6.83 16.47 -13.05
N PHE A 95 6.30 15.27 -13.29
CA PHE A 95 7.05 14.02 -13.08
C PHE A 95 8.31 13.98 -13.96
N ASN A 96 8.18 14.28 -15.24
CA ASN A 96 9.29 14.26 -16.19
C ASN A 96 10.35 15.31 -15.84
N LEU A 97 9.94 16.53 -15.46
CA LEU A 97 10.85 17.61 -15.05
C LEU A 97 11.70 17.23 -13.84
N ARG A 98 11.14 16.44 -12.92
CA ARG A 98 11.81 16.00 -11.69
C ARG A 98 12.56 14.68 -11.84
N CYS A 99 12.50 14.06 -13.02
CA CYS A 99 13.26 12.86 -13.35
C CYS A 99 14.58 13.26 -14.01
N SER A 100 15.71 12.81 -13.44
CA SER A 100 17.02 12.99 -14.08
C SER A 100 17.25 11.84 -15.06
N SER A 101 17.38 12.16 -16.35
CA SER A 101 17.60 11.18 -17.42
C SER A 101 19.03 11.22 -18.00
N GLY A 102 20.01 11.71 -17.22
CA GLY A 102 21.40 11.87 -17.67
C GLY A 102 22.34 10.75 -17.18
N ASP A 103 23.38 10.47 -17.96
CA ASP A 103 24.44 9.48 -17.65
C ASP A 103 25.28 9.84 -16.42
N CYS A 104 25.18 11.08 -15.93
CA CYS A 104 25.92 11.58 -14.78
C CYS A 104 24.95 12.06 -13.70
N LEU A 105 24.63 11.17 -12.76
CA LEU A 105 23.87 11.53 -11.57
C LEU A 105 24.76 12.35 -10.62
N PRO A 106 24.26 13.47 -10.06
CA PRO A 106 24.98 14.22 -9.04
C PRO A 106 25.47 13.31 -7.90
N ALA A 107 26.66 13.59 -7.36
CA ALA A 107 27.33 12.73 -6.37
C ALA A 107 26.48 12.47 -5.12
N GLU A 108 25.57 13.39 -4.77
CA GLU A 108 24.60 13.25 -3.68
C GLU A 108 23.61 12.09 -3.87
N TYR A 109 23.31 11.70 -5.11
CA TYR A 109 22.44 10.56 -5.41
C TYR A 109 23.13 9.20 -5.20
N SER A 110 24.45 9.16 -5.06
CA SER A 110 25.19 7.91 -4.75
C SER A 110 24.74 7.27 -3.42
N LYS A 111 24.15 8.06 -2.52
CA LYS A 111 23.61 7.59 -1.23
C LYS A 111 22.11 7.35 -1.27
N ALA A 112 21.45 7.57 -2.40
CA ALA A 112 20.01 7.37 -2.53
C ALA A 112 19.67 5.88 -2.48
N LYS A 113 18.49 5.56 -1.96
CA LYS A 113 17.97 4.19 -2.02
C LYS A 113 17.48 3.91 -3.44
N HIS A 114 18.03 2.87 -4.06
CA HIS A 114 17.53 2.38 -5.33
C HIS A 114 16.30 1.48 -5.11
N ILE A 115 15.27 1.65 -5.93
CA ILE A 115 14.06 0.85 -5.90
C ILE A 115 13.87 0.26 -7.29
N ALA A 116 13.83 -1.06 -7.39
CA ALA A 116 13.55 -1.77 -8.62
C ALA A 116 12.40 -2.76 -8.44
N HIS A 117 11.66 -3.01 -9.52
CA HIS A 117 10.48 -3.87 -9.51
C HIS A 117 10.79 -5.37 -9.33
N LYS A 118 12.04 -5.80 -9.58
CA LYS A 118 12.49 -7.20 -9.48
C LYS A 118 13.72 -7.30 -8.58
N ASN A 119 13.77 -8.35 -7.77
CA ASN A 119 14.90 -8.65 -6.91
C ASN A 119 16.22 -8.80 -7.69
N VAL A 120 16.19 -9.47 -8.87
CA VAL A 120 17.40 -9.62 -9.70
C VAL A 120 18.03 -8.28 -10.10
N VAL A 121 17.24 -7.22 -10.26
CA VAL A 121 17.74 -5.88 -10.59
C VAL A 121 18.28 -5.18 -9.34
N VAL A 122 17.65 -5.39 -8.19
CA VAL A 122 18.14 -4.88 -6.90
C VAL A 122 19.49 -5.52 -6.57
N GLU A 123 19.61 -6.84 -6.73
CA GLU A 123 20.85 -7.60 -6.50
C GLU A 123 21.99 -7.09 -7.38
N ALA A 124 21.75 -6.96 -8.69
CA ALA A 124 22.74 -6.42 -9.63
C ALA A 124 23.13 -4.95 -9.36
N SER A 125 22.35 -4.19 -8.59
CA SER A 125 22.67 -2.80 -8.19
C SER A 125 23.43 -2.71 -6.87
N ASN A 126 23.48 -3.80 -6.08
CA ASN A 126 24.15 -3.85 -4.78
C ASN A 126 25.57 -4.44 -4.85
N ASP A 127 25.88 -5.19 -5.92
CA ASP A 127 27.20 -5.75 -6.22
C ASP A 127 28.17 -4.68 -6.76
#